data_AF-A0A958S5R9-F1
#
_entry.id   AF-A0A958S5R9-F1
#
_cell.length_a   1.000
_cell.length_b   1.000
_cell.length_c   1.000
_cell.angle_alpha   90.00
_cell.angle_beta   90.00
_cell.angle_gamma   90.00
#
_symmetry.space_group_name_H-M   'P 1'
#
loop_
_entity.id
_entity.type
_entity.pdbx_description
1 polymer ?
#
loop_
_entity_poly.entity_id
_entity_poly.type
_entity_poly.pdbx_seq_one_letter_code
_entity_poly.pdbx_strand_id
1 'polypeptide(L)'
;MLKNGIRFLLILICSTQLSCSVNILEEFGDPDTDMAKYHEANRLVSKGRYSEALTVFSTMSTDFLAKPIVVQLRASANAGLCGLDFLNFVTEISNIGTTKLYQLLMAGRASITPDTNNITYCSTAISLIQSLGATGATRTDDENIFLAAVAFIQMGVIFSVYADTDNNGTLDGGFDACAGGSIADAQVDQYGAALMIAIESINAITNPAFGGAEASTVNTVCATLAGAPYNETDICTKTDGSFDATERNLLRSLIKESSAVGLAQCTGDISTCFCP
;
A
#
# COMPACT_ATOMS: atom_id res chain seq x y z
N MET A 1 27.04 42.58 -62.67
CA MET A 1 27.69 41.31 -62.26
C MET A 1 27.34 40.85 -60.83
N LEU A 2 27.06 41.75 -59.88
CA LEU A 2 26.72 41.39 -58.48
C LEU A 2 25.40 40.58 -58.29
N LYS A 3 24.44 40.69 -59.21
CA LYS A 3 23.10 40.07 -59.09
C LYS A 3 23.08 38.55 -59.36
N ASN A 4 24.08 38.04 -60.08
CA ASN A 4 24.19 36.61 -60.40
C ASN A 4 25.03 35.85 -59.35
N GLY A 5 25.90 36.53 -58.61
CA GLY A 5 26.68 35.93 -57.51
C GLY A 5 25.82 35.60 -56.28
N ILE A 6 24.87 36.47 -55.94
CA ILE A 6 23.94 36.26 -54.80
C ILE A 6 22.99 35.08 -55.06
N ARG A 7 22.56 34.85 -56.31
CA ARG A 7 21.73 33.69 -56.68
C ARG A 7 22.49 32.37 -56.57
N PHE A 8 23.79 32.36 -56.87
CA PHE A 8 24.62 31.16 -56.73
C PHE A 8 24.93 30.84 -55.25
N LEU A 9 25.12 31.87 -54.42
CA LEU A 9 25.36 31.71 -52.98
C LEU A 9 24.12 31.16 -52.24
N LEU A 10 22.91 31.58 -52.61
CA LEU A 10 21.66 31.09 -52.00
C LEU A 10 21.35 29.62 -52.38
N ILE A 11 21.71 29.20 -53.60
CA ILE A 11 21.54 27.80 -54.03
C ILE A 11 22.57 26.89 -53.33
N LEU A 12 23.79 27.37 -53.05
CA LEU A 12 24.83 26.62 -52.35
C LEU A 12 24.55 26.44 -50.84
N ILE A 13 23.84 27.39 -50.22
CA ILE A 13 23.40 27.29 -48.81
C ILE A 13 22.19 26.35 -48.67
N CYS A 14 21.32 26.27 -49.68
CA CYS A 14 20.19 25.32 -49.68
C CYS A 14 20.60 23.86 -49.96
N SER A 15 21.69 23.61 -50.69
CA SER A 15 22.14 22.25 -51.02
C SER A 15 22.94 21.56 -49.91
N THR A 16 23.32 22.27 -48.84
CA THR A 16 23.98 21.68 -47.66
C THR A 16 23.01 21.34 -46.52
N GLN A 17 21.70 21.55 -46.70
CA GLN A 17 20.67 21.18 -45.71
C GLN A 17 19.88 19.91 -46.08
N LEU A 18 20.21 19.22 -47.18
CA LEU A 18 19.58 17.96 -47.57
C LEU A 18 20.29 16.71 -47.01
N SER A 19 21.31 16.87 -46.15
CA SER A 19 21.93 15.76 -45.41
C SER A 19 21.59 15.75 -43.92
N CYS A 20 20.42 16.28 -43.54
CA CYS A 20 19.80 15.96 -42.25
C CYS A 20 19.05 14.62 -42.38
N SER A 21 19.79 13.52 -42.50
CA SER A 21 19.22 12.16 -42.41
C SER A 21 18.92 11.73 -40.97
N VAL A 22 18.99 12.66 -40.01
CA VAL A 22 18.58 12.44 -38.63
C VAL A 22 17.49 13.46 -38.36
N ASN A 23 16.25 12.98 -38.38
CA ASN A 23 15.13 13.80 -37.96
C ASN A 23 15.34 14.03 -36.46
N ILE A 24 15.68 15.24 -36.04
CA ILE A 24 15.96 15.56 -34.62
C ILE A 24 14.78 15.22 -33.72
N LEU A 25 13.58 15.07 -34.29
CA LEU A 25 12.35 14.65 -33.61
C LEU A 25 12.23 13.13 -33.40
N GLU A 26 13.06 12.31 -34.05
CA GLU A 26 13.02 10.84 -33.94
C GLU A 26 13.54 10.38 -32.57
N GLU A 27 14.56 11.06 -32.00
CA GLU A 27 15.02 10.84 -30.62
C GLU A 27 14.01 11.32 -29.57
N PHE A 28 13.14 12.29 -29.89
CA PHE A 28 12.09 12.75 -28.95
C PHE A 28 10.86 11.82 -28.91
N GLY A 29 10.79 10.84 -29.81
CA GLY A 29 9.63 9.97 -30.00
C GLY A 29 9.85 8.52 -29.62
N ASP A 30 11.02 8.12 -29.12
CA ASP A 30 11.33 6.70 -28.88
C ASP A 30 10.50 6.13 -27.71
N PRO A 31 9.50 5.26 -27.99
CA PRO A 31 8.64 4.67 -26.96
C PRO A 31 9.37 3.61 -26.12
N ASP A 32 10.56 3.17 -26.54
CA ASP A 32 11.31 2.11 -25.87
C ASP A 32 12.21 2.62 -24.74
N THR A 33 12.35 3.94 -24.62
CA THR A 33 13.05 4.57 -23.49
C THR A 33 12.32 4.31 -22.18
N ASP A 34 13.07 4.14 -21.08
CA ASP A 34 12.48 3.91 -19.76
C ASP A 34 11.57 5.06 -19.32
N MET A 35 11.88 6.29 -19.74
CA MET A 35 11.05 7.46 -19.46
C MET A 35 9.70 7.40 -20.20
N ALA A 36 9.68 7.00 -21.47
CA ALA A 36 8.44 6.83 -22.22
C ALA A 36 7.57 5.72 -21.59
N LYS A 37 8.19 4.60 -21.22
CA LYS A 37 7.54 3.51 -20.47
C LYS A 37 6.97 4.00 -19.13
N TYR A 38 7.69 4.87 -18.41
CA TYR A 38 7.21 5.43 -17.14
C TYR A 38 5.96 6.29 -17.34
N HIS A 39 5.96 7.15 -18.34
CA HIS A 39 4.77 7.96 -18.65
C HIS A 39 3.57 7.10 -19.07
N GLU A 40 3.80 6.05 -19.85
CA GLU A 40 2.74 5.09 -20.21
C GLU A 40 2.22 4.34 -18.97
N ALA A 41 3.10 3.83 -18.12
CA ALA A 41 2.73 3.19 -16.86
C ALA A 41 1.92 4.16 -15.96
N ASN A 42 2.35 5.41 -15.85
CA ASN A 42 1.63 6.44 -15.09
C ASN A 42 0.23 6.67 -15.65
N ARG A 43 0.11 6.79 -16.97
CA ARG A 43 -1.19 6.91 -17.65
C ARG A 43 -2.10 5.70 -17.39
N LEU A 44 -1.55 4.49 -17.33
CA LEU A 44 -2.29 3.27 -17.03
C LEU A 44 -2.75 3.24 -15.56
N VAL A 45 -1.88 3.60 -14.61
CA VAL A 45 -2.23 3.73 -13.18
C VAL A 45 -3.35 4.76 -12.99
N SER A 46 -3.26 5.94 -13.60
CA SER A 46 -4.31 6.96 -13.51
C SER A 46 -5.66 6.53 -14.12
N LYS A 47 -5.67 5.48 -14.95
CA LYS A 47 -6.89 4.88 -15.52
C LYS A 47 -7.37 3.64 -14.75
N GLY A 48 -6.73 3.30 -13.63
CA GLY A 48 -7.02 2.09 -12.87
C GLY A 48 -6.59 0.78 -13.57
N ARG A 49 -5.79 0.85 -14.64
CA ARG A 49 -5.33 -0.32 -15.43
C ARG A 49 -4.04 -0.89 -14.83
N TYR A 50 -4.10 -1.31 -13.58
CA TYR A 50 -2.92 -1.62 -12.78
C TYR A 50 -2.10 -2.81 -13.30
N SER A 51 -2.74 -3.91 -13.70
CA SER A 51 -2.02 -5.09 -14.24
C SER A 51 -1.23 -4.77 -15.51
N GLU A 52 -1.80 -3.91 -16.37
CA GLU A 52 -1.12 -3.45 -17.58
C GLU A 52 0.04 -2.52 -17.25
N ALA A 53 -0.13 -1.63 -16.26
CA ALA A 53 0.97 -0.80 -15.77
C ALA A 53 2.13 -1.67 -15.25
N LEU A 54 1.86 -2.73 -14.49
CA LEU A 54 2.88 -3.69 -14.03
C LEU A 54 3.57 -4.42 -15.17
N THR A 55 2.86 -4.69 -16.27
CA THR A 55 3.48 -5.23 -17.49
C THR A 55 4.41 -4.23 -18.15
N VAL A 56 4.07 -2.94 -18.17
CA VAL A 56 4.98 -1.90 -18.70
C VAL A 56 6.22 -1.77 -17.82
N PHE A 57 6.08 -1.80 -16.49
CA PHE A 57 7.22 -1.75 -15.56
C PHE A 57 8.20 -2.91 -15.77
N SER A 58 7.73 -4.12 -16.11
CA SER A 58 8.65 -5.26 -16.34
C SER A 58 9.52 -5.11 -17.58
N THR A 59 9.25 -4.11 -18.44
CA THR A 59 10.04 -3.80 -19.65
C THR A 59 11.08 -2.70 -19.44
N MET A 60 11.12 -2.09 -18.25
CA MET A 60 12.10 -1.05 -17.90
C MET A 60 13.43 -1.66 -17.44
N SER A 61 14.51 -0.89 -17.55
CA SER A 61 15.80 -1.28 -16.97
C SER A 61 15.76 -1.32 -15.44
N THR A 62 16.61 -2.17 -14.85
CA THR A 62 16.75 -2.31 -13.38
C THR A 62 17.12 -0.98 -12.72
N ASP A 63 18.03 -0.22 -13.32
CA ASP A 63 18.49 1.07 -12.77
C ASP A 63 17.36 2.11 -12.74
N PHE A 64 16.47 2.08 -13.75
CA PHE A 64 15.33 2.97 -13.78
C PHE A 64 14.24 2.54 -12.80
N LEU A 65 14.01 1.22 -12.66
CA LEU A 65 13.08 0.66 -11.68
C LEU A 65 13.44 0.97 -10.22
N ALA A 66 14.72 1.26 -9.94
CA ALA A 66 15.20 1.65 -8.61
C ALA A 66 15.00 3.16 -8.30
N LYS A 67 14.59 3.97 -9.27
CA LYS A 67 14.34 5.41 -9.03
C LYS A 67 13.12 5.60 -8.12
N PRO A 68 13.17 6.48 -7.10
CA PRO A 68 12.05 6.67 -6.16
C PRO A 68 10.69 6.91 -6.82
N ILE A 69 10.62 7.76 -7.85
CA ILE A 69 9.36 8.04 -8.57
C ILE A 69 8.76 6.79 -9.23
N VAL A 70 9.60 5.86 -9.69
CA VAL A 70 9.18 4.62 -10.34
C VAL A 70 8.73 3.62 -9.28
N VAL A 71 9.47 3.52 -8.17
CA VAL A 71 9.11 2.69 -7.02
C VAL A 71 7.75 3.10 -6.45
N GLN A 72 7.52 4.40 -6.21
CA GLN A 72 6.26 4.93 -5.69
C GLN A 72 5.09 4.64 -6.63
N LEU A 73 5.27 4.82 -7.94
CA LEU A 73 4.22 4.54 -8.93
C LEU A 73 3.94 3.03 -9.07
N ARG A 74 4.98 2.19 -8.99
CA ARG A 74 4.84 0.72 -8.95
C ARG A 74 4.12 0.26 -7.68
N ALA A 75 4.44 0.86 -6.54
CA ALA A 75 3.75 0.59 -5.29
C ALA A 75 2.27 0.98 -5.41
N SER A 76 1.98 2.12 -6.03
CA SER A 76 0.60 2.58 -6.29
C SER A 76 -0.17 1.59 -7.18
N ALA A 77 0.46 1.05 -8.23
CA ALA A 77 -0.18 0.03 -9.08
C ALA A 77 -0.50 -1.26 -8.29
N ASN A 78 0.44 -1.72 -7.46
CA ASN A 78 0.21 -2.89 -6.59
C ASN A 78 -0.86 -2.60 -5.53
N ALA A 79 -0.85 -1.41 -4.91
CA ALA A 79 -1.88 -0.99 -3.97
C ALA A 79 -3.27 -0.97 -4.61
N GLY A 80 -3.37 -0.52 -5.87
CA GLY A 80 -4.61 -0.57 -6.65
C GLY A 80 -5.11 -2.00 -6.90
N LEU A 81 -4.23 -2.96 -7.20
CA LEU A 81 -4.61 -4.39 -7.29
C LEU A 81 -4.91 -5.02 -5.92
N CYS A 82 -4.29 -4.50 -4.88
CA CYS A 82 -4.65 -4.71 -3.48
C CYS A 82 -5.95 -3.97 -3.11
N GLY A 83 -6.63 -3.31 -4.06
CA GLY A 83 -7.93 -2.64 -3.93
C GLY A 83 -7.94 -1.32 -3.15
N LEU A 84 -6.78 -0.70 -2.94
CA LEU A 84 -6.74 0.65 -2.38
C LEU A 84 -7.39 1.64 -3.35
N ASP A 85 -8.51 2.22 -2.92
CA ASP A 85 -9.02 3.49 -3.42
C ASP A 85 -8.78 4.54 -2.34
N PHE A 86 -7.72 5.32 -2.49
CA PHE A 86 -7.26 6.23 -1.44
C PHE A 86 -8.33 7.28 -1.06
N LEU A 87 -9.09 7.80 -2.02
CA LEU A 87 -10.10 8.81 -1.73
C LEU A 87 -11.28 8.21 -0.96
N ASN A 88 -11.72 7.02 -1.34
CA ASN A 88 -12.77 6.32 -0.60
C ASN A 88 -12.28 5.93 0.79
N PHE A 89 -11.06 5.40 0.91
CA PHE A 89 -10.45 5.02 2.18
C PHE A 89 -10.39 6.20 3.18
N VAL A 90 -9.91 7.37 2.73
CA VAL A 90 -9.86 8.58 3.57
C VAL A 90 -11.26 9.03 3.96
N THR A 91 -12.22 8.94 3.03
CA THR A 91 -13.63 9.28 3.30
C THR A 91 -14.26 8.34 4.33
N GLU A 92 -14.00 7.03 4.23
CA GLU A 92 -14.50 6.01 5.14
C GLU A 92 -13.93 6.19 6.54
N ILE A 93 -12.61 6.38 6.67
CA ILE A 93 -11.97 6.64 7.97
C ILE A 93 -12.49 7.92 8.61
N SER A 94 -12.63 9.00 7.83
CA SER A 94 -13.17 10.27 8.33
C SER A 94 -14.59 10.16 8.86
N ASN A 95 -15.34 9.14 8.40
CA ASN A 95 -16.73 8.89 8.78
C ASN A 95 -16.91 7.63 9.65
N ILE A 96 -15.83 7.10 10.24
CA ILE A 96 -15.87 5.84 11.00
C ILE A 96 -16.89 5.85 12.15
N GLY A 97 -17.11 7.00 12.79
CA GLY A 97 -18.11 7.16 13.85
C GLY A 97 -17.88 6.18 15.01
N THR A 98 -18.88 5.35 15.30
CA THR A 98 -18.79 4.29 16.32
C THR A 98 -18.43 2.91 15.75
N THR A 99 -18.22 2.82 14.44
CA THR A 99 -17.79 1.58 13.79
C THR A 99 -16.37 1.25 14.22
N LYS A 100 -16.09 -0.03 14.45
CA LYS A 100 -14.74 -0.46 14.84
C LYS A 100 -13.82 -0.45 13.64
N LEU A 101 -12.54 -0.18 13.88
CA LEU A 101 -11.56 -0.08 12.81
C LEU A 101 -11.56 -1.33 11.91
N TYR A 102 -11.50 -2.55 12.47
CA TYR A 102 -11.43 -3.76 11.64
C TYR A 102 -12.73 -4.04 10.90
N GLN A 103 -13.88 -3.67 11.46
CA GLN A 103 -15.17 -3.77 10.76
C GLN A 103 -15.23 -2.78 9.59
N LEU A 104 -14.73 -1.55 9.76
CA LEU A 104 -14.62 -0.59 8.67
C LEU A 104 -13.71 -1.11 7.56
N LEU A 105 -12.50 -1.57 7.91
CA LEU A 105 -11.51 -2.05 6.95
C LEU A 105 -11.98 -3.27 6.16
N MET A 106 -12.75 -4.15 6.80
CA MET A 106 -13.39 -5.30 6.15
C MET A 106 -14.52 -4.85 5.21
N ALA A 107 -15.38 -3.93 5.63
CA ALA A 107 -16.52 -3.46 4.85
C ALA A 107 -16.14 -2.57 3.65
N GLY A 108 -15.05 -1.80 3.73
CA GLY A 108 -14.55 -0.91 2.66
C GLY A 108 -14.08 -1.64 1.39
N ARG A 109 -14.27 -2.97 1.32
CA ARG A 109 -13.76 -3.87 0.27
C ARG A 109 -14.81 -4.40 -0.68
N ALA A 110 -16.08 -4.01 -0.52
CA ALA A 110 -17.20 -4.49 -1.34
C ALA A 110 -17.02 -4.29 -2.86
N SER A 111 -16.11 -3.41 -3.30
CA SER A 111 -15.83 -3.12 -4.71
C SER A 111 -14.88 -4.11 -5.39
N ILE A 112 -14.21 -4.99 -4.64
CA ILE A 112 -13.39 -6.06 -5.19
C ILE A 112 -13.81 -7.42 -4.63
N THR A 113 -13.61 -8.50 -5.41
CA THR A 113 -13.71 -9.86 -4.87
C THR A 113 -12.42 -10.16 -4.10
N PRO A 114 -12.47 -10.41 -2.78
CA PRO A 114 -11.29 -10.73 -2.00
C PRO A 114 -10.65 -12.04 -2.46
N ASP A 115 -9.36 -12.00 -2.72
CA ASP A 115 -8.53 -13.16 -3.04
C ASP A 115 -7.15 -13.02 -2.37
N THR A 116 -6.53 -14.16 -2.11
CA THR A 116 -5.15 -14.29 -1.60
C THR A 116 -4.12 -13.55 -2.45
N ASN A 117 -4.34 -13.38 -3.76
CA ASN A 117 -3.47 -12.54 -4.60
C ASN A 117 -3.52 -11.07 -4.20
N ASN A 118 -4.67 -10.55 -3.74
CA ASN A 118 -4.76 -9.17 -3.26
C ASN A 118 -3.82 -8.94 -2.08
N ILE A 119 -3.71 -9.90 -1.14
CA ILE A 119 -2.79 -9.84 -0.01
C ILE A 119 -1.34 -9.74 -0.50
N THR A 120 -0.98 -10.52 -1.54
CA THR A 120 0.36 -10.48 -2.14
C THR A 120 0.67 -9.13 -2.80
N TYR A 121 -0.32 -8.52 -3.48
CA TYR A 121 -0.16 -7.18 -4.03
C TYR A 121 0.02 -6.13 -2.92
N CYS A 122 -0.68 -6.26 -1.79
CA CYS A 122 -0.49 -5.35 -0.64
C CYS A 122 0.94 -5.45 -0.09
N SER A 123 1.41 -6.67 0.19
CA SER A 123 2.78 -6.91 0.65
C SER A 123 3.82 -6.36 -0.33
N THR A 124 3.60 -6.53 -1.63
CA THR A 124 4.50 -6.01 -2.67
C THR A 124 4.54 -4.48 -2.66
N ALA A 125 3.39 -3.82 -2.55
CA ALA A 125 3.33 -2.36 -2.43
C ALA A 125 4.05 -1.86 -1.17
N ILE A 126 3.86 -2.54 -0.04
CA ILE A 126 4.52 -2.23 1.23
C ILE A 126 6.04 -2.35 1.10
N SER A 127 6.55 -3.47 0.61
CA SER A 127 7.98 -3.71 0.45
C SER A 127 8.63 -2.71 -0.51
N LEU A 128 7.94 -2.30 -1.57
CA LEU A 128 8.43 -1.28 -2.49
C LEU A 128 8.66 0.06 -1.78
N ILE A 129 7.70 0.52 -0.96
CA ILE A 129 7.86 1.79 -0.23
C ILE A 129 8.90 1.67 0.88
N GLN A 130 8.96 0.55 1.60
CA GLN A 130 10.02 0.30 2.59
C GLN A 130 11.42 0.26 1.97
N SER A 131 11.53 -0.06 0.67
CA SER A 131 12.82 0.02 -0.05
C SER A 131 13.35 1.45 -0.21
N LEU A 132 12.49 2.47 -0.08
CA LEU A 132 12.87 3.88 -0.10
C LEU A 132 13.38 4.35 1.27
N GLY A 133 12.96 3.69 2.34
CA GLY A 133 13.38 3.94 3.70
C GLY A 133 12.90 2.85 4.66
N ALA A 134 13.84 2.20 5.34
CA ALA A 134 13.55 1.05 6.20
C ALA A 134 12.70 1.40 7.43
N THR A 135 12.71 2.66 7.87
CA THR A 135 11.91 3.14 9.00
C THR A 135 11.04 4.32 8.61
N GLY A 136 9.98 4.56 9.37
CA GLY A 136 9.10 5.73 9.18
C GLY A 136 9.87 7.05 9.19
N ALA A 137 10.89 7.18 10.04
CA ALA A 137 11.72 8.39 10.13
C ALA A 137 12.60 8.66 8.89
N THR A 138 12.86 7.64 8.08
CA THR A 138 13.65 7.77 6.84
C THR A 138 12.81 8.03 5.59
N ARG A 139 11.49 7.83 5.69
CA ARG A 139 10.52 8.05 4.62
C ARG A 139 9.94 9.46 4.73
N THR A 140 9.47 9.98 3.60
CA THR A 140 8.71 11.24 3.56
C THR A 140 7.32 11.06 4.17
N ASP A 141 6.67 12.16 4.58
CA ASP A 141 5.29 12.13 5.08
C ASP A 141 4.33 11.46 4.08
N ASP A 142 4.45 11.76 2.78
CA ASP A 142 3.61 11.16 1.73
C ASP A 142 3.82 9.64 1.61
N GLU A 143 5.07 9.17 1.72
CA GLU A 143 5.39 7.74 1.72
C GLU A 143 4.86 7.05 2.98
N ASN A 144 4.90 7.71 4.13
CA ASN A 144 4.33 7.21 5.38
C ASN A 144 2.80 7.15 5.34
N ILE A 145 2.14 8.17 4.81
CA ILE A 145 0.68 8.19 4.61
C ILE A 145 0.26 7.06 3.68
N PHE A 146 0.94 6.93 2.53
CA PHE A 146 0.65 5.86 1.59
C PHE A 146 0.89 4.48 2.21
N LEU A 147 2.01 4.28 2.94
CA LEU A 147 2.29 2.99 3.54
C LEU A 147 1.27 2.61 4.61
N ALA A 148 0.86 3.56 5.46
CA ALA A 148 -0.19 3.34 6.46
C ALA A 148 -1.51 2.94 5.79
N ALA A 149 -1.91 3.63 4.71
CA ALA A 149 -3.12 3.31 3.97
C ALA A 149 -3.07 1.88 3.38
N VAL A 150 -1.98 1.51 2.71
CA VAL A 150 -1.83 0.15 2.14
C VAL A 150 -1.84 -0.91 3.24
N ALA A 151 -1.20 -0.66 4.37
CA ALA A 151 -1.17 -1.59 5.49
C ALA A 151 -2.56 -1.78 6.13
N PHE A 152 -3.34 -0.71 6.31
CA PHE A 152 -4.74 -0.81 6.71
C PHE A 152 -5.58 -1.61 5.72
N ILE A 153 -5.39 -1.34 4.43
CA ILE A 153 -6.06 -2.11 3.37
C ILE A 153 -5.66 -3.58 3.41
N GLN A 154 -4.39 -3.91 3.66
CA GLN A 154 -3.97 -5.31 3.78
C GLN A 154 -4.71 -6.04 4.89
N MET A 155 -4.88 -5.40 6.06
CA MET A 155 -5.67 -5.97 7.15
C MET A 155 -7.12 -6.19 6.72
N GLY A 156 -7.73 -5.21 6.05
CA GLY A 156 -9.07 -5.34 5.47
C GLY A 156 -9.20 -6.53 4.51
N VAL A 157 -8.24 -6.69 3.59
CA VAL A 157 -8.21 -7.83 2.64
C VAL A 157 -8.08 -9.16 3.36
N ILE A 158 -7.22 -9.25 4.39
CA ILE A 158 -7.11 -10.47 5.20
C ILE A 158 -8.46 -10.79 5.83
N PHE A 159 -9.14 -9.82 6.44
CA PHE A 159 -10.45 -10.06 7.03
C PHE A 159 -11.51 -10.43 5.99
N SER A 160 -11.56 -9.77 4.83
CA SER A 160 -12.52 -10.13 3.79
C SER A 160 -12.24 -11.52 3.18
N VAL A 161 -11.00 -12.00 3.16
CA VAL A 161 -10.70 -13.36 2.64
C VAL A 161 -11.08 -14.45 3.66
N TYR A 162 -10.88 -14.21 4.96
CA TYR A 162 -10.95 -15.26 5.98
C TYR A 162 -12.12 -15.13 6.96
N ALA A 163 -12.67 -13.92 7.13
CA ALA A 163 -13.68 -13.59 8.14
C ALA A 163 -15.02 -13.11 7.55
N ASP A 164 -15.04 -12.72 6.27
CA ASP A 164 -16.22 -12.26 5.50
C ASP A 164 -16.18 -12.83 4.08
N THR A 165 -16.29 -14.16 3.98
CA THR A 165 -16.08 -14.94 2.76
C THR A 165 -17.18 -14.72 1.70
N ASP A 166 -18.34 -14.19 2.11
CA ASP A 166 -19.39 -13.76 1.18
C ASP A 166 -19.28 -12.28 0.77
N ASN A 167 -18.29 -11.56 1.31
CA ASN A 167 -17.93 -10.17 1.00
C ASN A 167 -19.10 -9.20 1.19
N ASN A 168 -19.88 -9.39 2.26
CA ASN A 168 -21.04 -8.56 2.59
C ASN A 168 -20.71 -7.44 3.59
N GLY A 169 -19.45 -7.34 4.03
CA GLY A 169 -18.98 -6.37 5.02
C GLY A 169 -19.32 -6.74 6.47
N THR A 170 -19.81 -7.95 6.70
CA THR A 170 -20.20 -8.49 8.00
C THR A 170 -19.41 -9.75 8.27
N LEU A 171 -19.09 -9.96 9.54
CA LEU A 171 -18.41 -11.16 9.97
C LEU A 171 -19.27 -12.41 9.72
N ASP A 172 -18.70 -13.40 9.06
CA ASP A 172 -19.34 -14.68 8.80
C ASP A 172 -19.58 -15.48 10.08
N GLY A 173 -20.75 -16.11 10.14
CA GLY A 173 -21.09 -17.03 11.20
C GLY A 173 -20.10 -18.21 11.27
N GLY A 174 -19.39 -18.33 12.39
CA GLY A 174 -18.45 -19.44 12.63
C GLY A 174 -16.98 -19.09 12.42
N PHE A 175 -16.66 -17.87 11.96
CA PHE A 175 -15.28 -17.37 12.10
C PHE A 175 -14.92 -17.28 13.60
N ASP A 176 -13.72 -17.72 13.98
CA ASP A 176 -13.14 -17.50 15.32
C ASP A 176 -11.63 -17.30 15.15
N ALA A 177 -11.13 -16.10 15.41
CA ALA A 177 -9.71 -15.80 15.26
C ALA A 177 -8.81 -16.72 16.12
N CYS A 178 -9.32 -17.26 17.23
CA CYS A 178 -8.59 -18.19 18.10
C CYS A 178 -8.55 -19.62 17.55
N ALA A 179 -9.44 -19.97 16.62
CA ALA A 179 -9.46 -21.28 15.99
C ALA A 179 -8.48 -21.30 14.82
N GLY A 180 -7.43 -22.11 14.90
CA GLY A 180 -6.37 -22.17 13.87
C GLY A 180 -6.87 -22.55 12.46
N GLY A 181 -8.10 -23.02 12.30
CA GLY A 181 -8.74 -23.27 11.02
C GLY A 181 -9.40 -22.06 10.36
N SER A 182 -9.72 -21.00 11.11
CA SER A 182 -10.38 -19.80 10.58
C SER A 182 -9.37 -18.80 10.00
N ILE A 183 -8.20 -18.66 10.61
CA ILE A 183 -7.09 -17.86 10.09
C ILE A 183 -5.75 -18.52 10.44
N ALA A 184 -4.98 -18.87 9.42
CA ALA A 184 -3.70 -19.55 9.59
C ALA A 184 -2.63 -18.61 10.14
N ASP A 185 -1.60 -19.18 10.78
CA ASP A 185 -0.50 -18.43 11.41
C ASP A 185 0.14 -17.42 10.45
N ALA A 186 0.40 -17.82 9.20
CA ALA A 186 1.00 -16.93 8.20
C ALA A 186 0.15 -15.68 7.90
N GLN A 187 -1.18 -15.79 7.97
CA GLN A 187 -2.07 -14.64 7.80
C GLN A 187 -2.11 -13.76 9.04
N VAL A 188 -2.04 -14.36 10.24
CA VAL A 188 -1.92 -13.60 11.49
C VAL A 188 -0.59 -12.83 11.52
N ASP A 189 0.49 -13.44 11.05
CA ASP A 189 1.80 -12.81 10.94
C ASP A 189 1.77 -11.61 9.97
N GLN A 190 1.12 -11.76 8.81
CA GLN A 190 0.93 -10.65 7.86
C GLN A 190 0.04 -9.54 8.42
N TYR A 191 -1.04 -9.89 9.11
CA TYR A 191 -1.89 -8.92 9.82
C TYR A 191 -1.09 -8.15 10.87
N GLY A 192 -0.31 -8.85 11.71
CA GLY A 192 0.52 -8.23 12.74
C GLY A 192 1.55 -7.28 12.14
N ALA A 193 2.25 -7.70 11.09
CA ALA A 193 3.21 -6.85 10.38
C ALA A 193 2.52 -5.60 9.81
N ALA A 194 1.39 -5.75 9.13
CA ALA A 194 0.63 -4.65 8.57
C ALA A 194 0.17 -3.66 9.66
N LEU A 195 -0.34 -4.16 10.78
CA LEU A 195 -0.68 -3.32 11.93
C LEU A 195 0.53 -2.48 12.36
N MET A 196 1.67 -3.12 12.67
CA MET A 196 2.85 -2.40 13.16
C MET A 196 3.44 -1.43 12.14
N ILE A 197 3.41 -1.77 10.85
CA ILE A 197 3.80 -0.87 9.77
C ILE A 197 2.89 0.36 9.71
N ALA A 198 1.58 0.19 9.89
CA ALA A 198 0.64 1.31 9.96
C ALA A 198 0.95 2.20 11.18
N ILE A 199 1.18 1.60 12.35
CA ILE A 199 1.55 2.32 13.58
C ILE A 199 2.82 3.14 13.40
N GLU A 200 3.89 2.50 12.94
CA GLU A 200 5.18 3.13 12.72
C GLU A 200 5.06 4.29 11.72
N SER A 201 4.36 4.07 10.61
CA SER A 201 4.21 5.07 9.56
C SER A 201 3.39 6.26 10.06
N ILE A 202 2.28 6.04 10.77
CA ILE A 202 1.45 7.12 11.33
C ILE A 202 2.23 7.95 12.35
N ASN A 203 2.97 7.31 13.24
CA ASN A 203 3.78 7.99 14.25
C ASN A 203 4.94 8.79 13.64
N ALA A 204 5.36 8.48 12.42
CA ALA A 204 6.39 9.23 11.69
C ALA A 204 5.84 10.44 10.91
N ILE A 205 4.52 10.55 10.71
CA ILE A 205 3.92 11.67 9.99
C ILE A 205 3.98 12.93 10.86
N THR A 206 4.66 13.95 10.38
CA THR A 206 4.74 15.24 11.10
C THR A 206 3.61 16.20 10.75
N ASN A 207 2.95 15.97 9.60
CA ASN A 207 1.85 16.80 9.13
C ASN A 207 0.57 16.61 9.98
N PRO A 208 0.06 17.67 10.63
CA PRO A 208 -1.11 17.58 11.51
C PRO A 208 -2.42 17.22 10.79
N ALA A 209 -2.46 17.28 9.46
CA ALA A 209 -3.65 16.90 8.69
C ALA A 209 -3.95 15.39 8.73
N PHE A 210 -2.99 14.54 9.10
CA PHE A 210 -3.12 13.08 9.08
C PHE A 210 -2.66 12.37 10.38
N GLY A 211 -2.01 13.07 11.32
CA GLY A 211 -1.32 12.45 12.46
C GLY A 211 -1.86 12.78 13.86
N GLY A 212 -2.82 13.70 14.01
CA GLY A 212 -3.14 14.28 15.32
C GLY A 212 -4.05 13.41 16.20
N ALA A 213 -5.21 13.00 15.68
CA ALA A 213 -6.21 12.25 16.44
C ALA A 213 -6.08 10.75 16.22
N GLU A 214 -5.67 10.36 15.01
CA GLU A 214 -5.56 8.99 14.53
C GLU A 214 -4.40 8.26 15.20
N ALA A 215 -3.28 8.95 15.43
CA ALA A 215 -2.16 8.41 16.20
C ALA A 215 -2.56 8.03 17.63
N SER A 216 -3.57 8.70 18.23
CA SER A 216 -4.01 8.38 19.59
C SER A 216 -4.77 7.03 19.66
N THR A 217 -5.65 6.76 18.69
CA THR A 217 -6.35 5.47 18.55
C THR A 217 -5.35 4.34 18.29
N VAL A 218 -4.35 4.59 17.44
CA VAL A 218 -3.32 3.63 17.10
C VAL A 218 -2.35 3.36 18.26
N ASN A 219 -1.93 4.40 18.98
CA ASN A 219 -1.11 4.24 20.19
C ASN A 219 -1.88 3.54 21.32
N THR A 220 -3.22 3.64 21.33
CA THR A 220 -4.06 2.88 22.25
C THR A 220 -3.97 1.37 21.99
N VAL A 221 -3.80 0.94 20.73
CA VAL A 221 -3.59 -0.48 20.40
C VAL A 221 -2.29 -0.97 21.03
N CYS A 222 -1.18 -0.25 20.87
CA CYS A 222 0.09 -0.62 21.50
C CYS A 222 0.04 -0.58 23.03
N ALA A 223 -0.62 0.41 23.63
CA ALA A 223 -0.82 0.47 25.07
C ALA A 223 -1.67 -0.71 25.58
N THR A 224 -2.69 -1.12 24.82
CA THR A 224 -3.55 -2.27 25.12
C THR A 224 -2.76 -3.57 25.07
N LEU A 225 -1.89 -3.72 24.07
CA LEU A 225 -1.02 -4.90 23.93
C LEU A 225 0.03 -4.96 25.04
N ALA A 226 0.62 -3.82 25.42
CA ALA A 226 1.59 -3.72 26.51
C ALA A 226 0.96 -4.04 27.89
N GLY A 227 -0.33 -3.75 28.08
CA GLY A 227 -1.07 -4.07 29.30
C GLY A 227 -1.61 -5.51 29.36
N ALA A 228 -1.45 -6.30 28.30
CA ALA A 228 -1.99 -7.64 28.18
C ALA A 228 -1.22 -8.64 29.09
N PRO A 229 -1.73 -9.87 29.31
CA PRO A 229 -1.10 -10.88 30.17
C PRO A 229 0.33 -11.27 29.76
N TYR A 230 0.74 -10.89 28.54
CA TYR A 230 2.04 -11.17 27.94
C TYR A 230 2.99 -9.97 28.01
N ASN A 231 3.12 -9.36 29.19
CA ASN A 231 3.91 -8.14 29.49
C ASN A 231 5.44 -8.26 29.21
N GLU A 232 5.88 -9.27 28.45
CA GLU A 232 7.27 -9.50 28.07
C GLU A 232 7.54 -9.33 26.57
N THR A 233 6.51 -9.27 25.70
CA THR A 233 6.70 -9.15 24.24
C THR A 233 6.29 -7.77 23.72
N ASP A 234 7.29 -6.94 23.38
CA ASP A 234 7.10 -5.67 22.67
C ASP A 234 6.80 -5.92 21.18
N ILE A 235 5.60 -6.42 20.91
CA ILE A 235 5.16 -6.72 19.54
C ILE A 235 5.06 -5.47 18.68
N CYS A 236 4.95 -4.29 19.29
CA CYS A 236 4.81 -3.01 18.58
C CYS A 236 6.07 -2.57 17.83
N THR A 237 7.18 -3.26 18.04
CA THR A 237 8.43 -3.04 17.32
C THR A 237 8.65 -4.00 16.16
N LYS A 238 7.79 -5.03 16.00
CA LYS A 238 7.95 -6.09 15.00
C LYS A 238 7.17 -5.78 13.73
N THR A 239 7.89 -5.31 12.70
CA THR A 239 7.32 -5.02 11.37
C THR A 239 7.62 -6.10 10.32
N ASP A 240 8.38 -7.14 10.67
CA ASP A 240 8.87 -8.18 9.75
C ASP A 240 7.93 -9.38 9.62
N GLY A 241 6.91 -9.49 10.46
CA GLY A 241 5.99 -10.63 10.49
C GLY A 241 6.51 -11.83 11.28
N SER A 242 7.64 -11.72 11.97
CA SER A 242 8.23 -12.84 12.73
C SER A 242 7.67 -12.88 14.15
N PHE A 243 6.44 -13.39 14.29
CA PHE A 243 5.80 -13.56 15.60
C PHE A 243 6.00 -14.98 16.14
N ASP A 244 6.08 -15.14 17.46
CA ASP A 244 5.99 -16.45 18.09
C ASP A 244 4.53 -16.86 18.35
N ALA A 245 4.32 -18.04 18.95
CA ALA A 245 2.97 -18.55 19.22
C ALA A 245 2.19 -17.65 20.19
N THR A 246 2.86 -17.13 21.21
CA THR A 246 2.29 -16.25 22.23
C THR A 246 1.85 -14.93 21.61
N GLU A 247 2.71 -14.35 20.78
CA GLU A 247 2.46 -13.11 20.06
C GLU A 247 1.33 -13.27 19.04
N ARG A 248 1.27 -14.40 18.32
CA ARG A 248 0.14 -14.71 17.45
C ARG A 248 -1.17 -14.83 18.22
N ASN A 249 -1.17 -15.43 19.40
CA ASN A 249 -2.37 -15.51 20.24
C ASN A 249 -2.83 -14.13 20.71
N LEU A 250 -1.89 -13.24 21.04
CA LEU A 250 -2.21 -11.85 21.35
C LEU A 250 -2.81 -11.11 20.14
N LEU A 251 -2.22 -11.28 18.96
CA LEU A 251 -2.73 -10.72 17.70
C LEU A 251 -4.14 -11.22 17.37
N ARG A 252 -4.42 -12.51 17.55
CA ARG A 252 -5.76 -13.11 17.41
C ARG A 252 -6.76 -12.55 18.42
N SER A 253 -6.32 -12.33 19.66
CA SER A 253 -7.15 -11.72 20.71
C SER A 253 -7.57 -10.30 20.32
N LEU A 254 -6.66 -9.53 19.69
CA LEU A 254 -6.94 -8.20 19.17
C LEU A 254 -7.93 -8.22 17.98
N ILE A 255 -7.89 -9.25 17.13
CA ILE A 255 -8.91 -9.43 16.08
C ILE A 255 -10.28 -9.66 16.71
N LYS A 256 -10.35 -10.39 17.83
CA LYS A 256 -11.61 -10.83 18.46
C LYS A 256 -12.33 -9.76 19.27
N GLU A 257 -11.59 -8.87 19.91
CA GLU A 257 -12.10 -7.95 20.93
C GLU A 257 -13.16 -6.95 20.39
N SER A 258 -13.89 -6.30 21.30
CA SER A 258 -15.03 -5.45 20.95
C SER A 258 -14.96 -4.04 21.55
N SER A 259 -13.90 -3.70 22.26
CA SER A 259 -13.73 -2.45 22.99
C SER A 259 -13.05 -1.35 22.17
N ALA A 260 -12.12 -1.69 21.26
CA ALA A 260 -11.29 -0.71 20.57
C ALA A 260 -11.34 -0.85 19.04
N VAL A 261 -10.68 -1.86 18.49
CA VAL A 261 -10.41 -2.02 17.05
C VAL A 261 -11.00 -3.30 16.45
N GLY A 262 -11.22 -4.35 17.26
CA GLY A 262 -11.53 -5.70 16.80
C GLY A 262 -12.86 -5.91 16.08
N LEU A 263 -13.07 -7.13 15.60
CA LEU A 263 -14.27 -7.58 14.86
C LEU A 263 -15.47 -7.91 15.76
N ALA A 264 -15.32 -7.79 17.09
CA ALA A 264 -16.38 -7.94 18.07
C ALA A 264 -16.95 -9.36 18.25
N GLN A 265 -16.10 -10.39 18.16
CA GLN A 265 -16.51 -11.78 18.43
C GLN A 265 -16.51 -12.13 19.94
N CYS A 266 -15.99 -11.22 20.78
CA CYS A 266 -16.01 -11.33 22.23
C CYS A 266 -16.33 -9.98 22.87
N THR A 267 -17.09 -9.97 23.97
CA THR A 267 -17.45 -8.77 24.73
C THR A 267 -16.33 -8.38 25.69
N GLY A 268 -15.75 -7.20 25.50
CA GLY A 268 -14.68 -6.66 26.33
C GLY A 268 -13.40 -6.36 25.55
N ASP A 269 -12.33 -6.15 26.30
CA ASP A 269 -10.98 -5.85 25.80
C ASP A 269 -10.13 -7.12 25.65
N ILE A 270 -8.86 -6.93 25.27
CA ILE A 270 -7.90 -8.01 25.07
C ILE A 270 -7.67 -8.88 26.32
N SER A 271 -7.86 -8.35 27.52
CA SER A 271 -7.69 -9.09 28.79
C SER A 271 -8.80 -10.12 29.00
N THR A 272 -9.99 -9.84 28.44
CA THR A 272 -11.16 -10.72 28.51
C THR A 272 -11.34 -11.59 27.27
N CYS A 273 -10.85 -11.14 26.11
CA CYS A 273 -11.02 -11.77 24.80
C CYS A 273 -9.82 -12.60 24.35
N PHE A 274 -9.15 -13.20 25.32
CA PHE A 274 -7.90 -13.92 25.15
C PHE A 274 -8.05 -15.20 24.31
N CYS A 275 -7.15 -15.39 23.35
CA CYS A 275 -6.95 -16.64 22.64
C CYS A 275 -5.91 -17.50 23.38
N PRO A 276 -6.26 -18.75 23.78
CA PRO A 276 -5.37 -19.64 24.50
C PRO A 276 -4.20 -20.18 23.67
#